data_AF-A0A537S7K0-F1
#
_entry.id   AF-A0A537S7K0-F1
#
_cell.length_a   1.000
_cell.length_b   1.000
_cell.length_c   1.000
_cell.angle_alpha   90.00
_cell.angle_beta   90.00
_cell.angle_gamma   90.00
#
_symmetry.space_group_name_H-M   'P 1'
#
loop_
_entity.id
_entity.type
_entity.pdbx_description
1 polymer ?
#
loop_
_entity_poly.entity_id
_entity_poly.type
_entity_poly.pdbx_seq_one_letter_code
_entity_poly.pdbx_strand_id
1 'polypeptide(L)' 'MKAAVPLAAQLEQYSPRWLARDAVAGLAIAAVALPTAVAYPEIAGLPPAVGLYASILPL' A
#
# COMPACT_ATOMS: atom_id res chain seq x y z
N MET A 1 -11.44 -14.94 23.01
CA MET A 1 -10.20 -14.17 22.77
C MET A 1 -9.81 -14.27 21.29
N LYS A 2 -10.54 -13.62 20.37
CA LYS A 2 -10.22 -13.57 18.92
C LYS A 2 -9.82 -12.14 18.55
N ALA A 3 -8.73 -11.65 19.14
CA ALA A 3 -8.24 -10.29 18.88
C ALA A 3 -6.71 -10.21 18.85
N ALA A 4 -6.02 -11.31 18.55
CA ALA A 4 -4.56 -11.30 18.42
C ALA A 4 -4.11 -10.97 16.99
N VAL A 5 -4.90 -11.31 15.95
CA VAL A 5 -4.52 -11.09 14.55
C VAL A 5 -5.75 -10.82 13.68
N PRO A 6 -6.20 -9.55 13.51
CA PRO A 6 -7.38 -9.22 12.71
C PRO A 6 -7.26 -9.66 11.23
N LEU A 7 -6.02 -9.68 10.70
CA LEU A 7 -5.73 -10.11 9.34
C LEU A 7 -6.16 -11.57 9.07
N ALA A 8 -5.95 -12.48 10.03
CA ALA A 8 -6.31 -13.89 9.86
C ALA A 8 -7.83 -14.07 9.65
N ALA A 9 -8.64 -13.34 10.44
CA ALA A 9 -10.10 -13.38 10.31
C ALA A 9 -10.59 -12.79 8.97
N GLN A 10 -9.90 -11.78 8.45
CA GLN A 10 -10.22 -11.20 7.14
C GLN A 10 -9.84 -12.13 5.98
N LEU A 11 -8.69 -12.80 6.08
CA LEU A 11 -8.23 -13.76 5.08
C LEU A 11 -9.13 -15.01 5.02
N GLU A 12 -9.63 -15.51 6.15
CA GLU A 12 -10.59 -16.63 6.20
C GLU A 12 -11.88 -16.34 5.40
N GLN A 13 -12.30 -15.08 5.34
CA GLN A 13 -13.50 -14.65 4.62
C GLN A 13 -13.20 -14.17 3.20
N TYR A 14 -11.93 -14.14 2.81
CA TYR A 14 -11.50 -13.64 1.52
C TYR A 14 -11.88 -14.59 0.38
N SER A 15 -12.53 -14.05 -0.64
CA SER A 15 -12.93 -14.82 -1.81
C SER A 15 -11.94 -14.62 -2.97
N PRO A 16 -11.39 -15.68 -3.59
CA PRO A 16 -10.46 -15.55 -4.72
C PRO A 16 -11.02 -14.75 -5.90
N ARG A 17 -12.35 -14.69 -6.06
CA ARG A 17 -13.02 -13.88 -7.10
C ARG A 17 -12.79 -12.37 -6.93
N TRP A 18 -12.38 -11.91 -5.75
CA TRP A 18 -12.10 -10.50 -5.47
C TRP A 18 -10.70 -10.10 -5.94
N LEU A 19 -9.78 -11.04 -6.14
CA LEU A 19 -8.39 -10.76 -6.49
C LEU A 19 -8.24 -9.91 -7.74
N ALA A 20 -9.07 -10.14 -8.76
CA ALA A 20 -9.05 -9.35 -9.98
C ALA A 20 -9.48 -7.89 -9.73
N ARG A 21 -10.48 -7.67 -8.87
CA ARG A 21 -10.94 -6.31 -8.50
C ARG A 21 -9.92 -5.61 -7.61
N ASP A 22 -9.35 -6.34 -6.65
CA ASP A 22 -8.33 -5.83 -5.75
C ASP A 22 -7.04 -5.47 -6.49
N ALA A 23 -6.67 -6.23 -7.53
CA ALA A 23 -5.54 -5.90 -8.39
C ALA A 23 -5.77 -4.58 -9.15
N VAL A 24 -6.96 -4.37 -9.71
CA VAL A 24 -7.30 -3.11 -10.39
C VAL A 24 -7.31 -1.95 -9.39
N ALA A 25 -7.88 -2.13 -8.20
CA ALA A 25 -7.85 -1.13 -7.14
C ALA A 25 -6.41 -0.82 -6.69
N GLY A 26 -5.57 -1.84 -6.54
CA GLY A 26 -4.16 -1.69 -6.19
C GLY A 26 -3.38 -0.91 -7.24
N LEU A 27 -3.62 -1.17 -8.53
CA LEU A 27 -3.03 -0.40 -9.63
C LEU A 27 -3.49 1.06 -9.62
N ALA A 28 -4.78 1.31 -9.37
CA ALA A 28 -5.32 2.66 -9.24
C ALA A 28 -4.67 3.43 -8.08
N ILE A 29 -4.51 2.77 -6.92
CA ILE A 29 -3.81 3.35 -5.77
C ILE A 29 -2.34 3.62 -6.12
N ALA A 30 -1.64 2.68 -6.75
CA ALA A 30 -0.24 2.84 -7.14
C ALA A 30 -0.04 4.02 -8.10
N ALA A 31 -0.94 4.21 -9.06
CA ALA A 31 -0.88 5.32 -10.01
C ALA A 31 -0.93 6.70 -9.34
N VAL A 32 -1.63 6.82 -8.21
CA VAL A 32 -1.72 8.06 -7.43
C VAL A 32 -0.60 8.16 -6.38
N ALA A 33 -0.24 7.03 -5.76
CA ALA A 33 0.74 6.96 -4.68
C ALA A 33 2.17 7.21 -5.18
N LEU A 34 2.55 6.64 -6.34
CA LEU A 34 3.91 6.78 -6.89
C LEU A 34 4.33 8.25 -7.14
N PRO A 35 3.56 9.09 -7.85
CA PRO A 35 3.96 10.48 -8.06
C PRO A 35 4.00 11.26 -6.74
N THR A 36 3.08 10.98 -5.82
CA THR A 36 3.03 11.60 -4.49
C THR A 36 4.25 11.22 -3.64
N ALA A 37 4.65 9.95 -3.69
CA ALA A 37 5.83 9.41 -3.01
C ALA A 37 7.12 10.02 -3.54
N VAL A 38 7.20 10.39 -4.82
CA VAL A 38 8.37 11.08 -5.39
C VAL A 38 8.38 12.56 -5.00
N ALA A 39 7.21 13.22 -5.04
CA ALA A 39 7.12 14.67 -4.82
C ALA A 39 7.47 15.11 -3.39
N TYR A 40 7.02 14.39 -2.35
CA TYR A 40 7.23 14.84 -0.97
C TYR A 40 8.69 14.84 -0.50
N PRO A 41 9.50 13.79 -0.74
CA PRO A 41 10.93 13.83 -0.44
C PRO A 41 11.66 14.95 -1.17
N GLU A 42 11.32 15.22 -2.42
CA GLU A 42 11.93 16.33 -3.18
C GLU A 42 11.64 17.69 -2.53
N ILE A 43 10.40 17.93 -2.08
CA ILE A 43 10.04 19.15 -1.33
C ILE A 43 10.83 19.25 -0.02
N ALA A 44 11.15 18.12 0.61
CA ALA A 44 11.94 18.04 1.83
C ALA A 44 13.47 18.10 1.58
N GLY A 45 13.93 18.21 0.33
CA GLY A 45 15.36 18.19 -0.02
C GLY A 45 16.03 16.82 0.10
N LEU A 46 15.24 15.75 0.12
CA LEU A 46 15.70 14.36 0.18
C LEU A 46 15.74 13.73 -1.21
N PRO A 47 16.53 12.65 -1.41
CA PRO A 47 16.46 11.88 -2.64
C PRO A 47 15.05 11.29 -2.87
N PRO A 48 14.52 11.31 -4.12
CA PRO A 48 13.21 10.75 -4.46
C PRO A 48 12.99 9.30 -4.01
N ALA A 49 14.07 8.50 -4.03
CA ALA A 49 14.03 7.10 -3.62
C ALA A 49 13.57 6.89 -2.17
N VAL A 50 13.77 7.89 -1.29
CA VAL A 50 13.33 7.83 0.10
C VAL A 50 11.81 7.66 0.21
N GLY A 51 11.04 8.33 -0.65
CA GLY A 51 9.58 8.20 -0.63
C GLY A 51 9.08 6.87 -1.18
N LEU A 52 9.84 6.23 -2.08
CA LEU A 52 9.55 4.86 -2.51
C LEU A 52 9.76 3.85 -1.36
N TYR A 53 10.85 4.00 -0.59
CA TYR A 53 11.06 3.17 0.60
C TYR A 53 9.96 3.37 1.65
N ALA A 54 9.57 4.63 1.89
CA ALA A 54 8.49 5.00 2.80
C ALA A 54 7.10 4.48 2.37
N SER A 55 6.90 4.23 1.08
CA SER A 55 5.63 3.73 0.54
C SER A 55 5.48 2.21 0.66
N ILE A 56 6.59 1.48 0.87
CA ILE A 56 6.61 0.00 0.94
C ILE A 56 6.64 -0.48 2.39
N LEU A 57 7.43 0.19 3.25
CA LEU A 57 7.57 -0.16 4.65
C LEU A 57 7.01 0.96 5.53
N PRO A 58 6.32 0.64 6.63
CA PRO A 58 6.04 1.63 7.65
C PRO A 58 7.38 2.14 8.21
N LEU A 59 7.63 3.44 8.04
CA LEU A 59 8.73 4.17 8.69
C LEU A 59 8.33 4.61 10.10
#